data_AF-A0A8D9F678-F1
#
_entry.id   AF-A0A8D9F678-F1
#
_cell.length_a   1.000
_cell.length_b   1.000
_cell.length_c   1.000
_cell.angle_alpha   90.00
_cell.angle_beta   90.00
_cell.angle_gamma   90.00
#
_symmetry.space_group_name_H-M   'P 1'
#
loop_
_entity.id
_entity.type
_entity.pdbx_description
1 polymer ?
#
loop_
_entity_poly.entity_id
_entity_poly.type
_entity_poly.pdbx_seq_one_letter_code
_entity_poly.pdbx_strand_id
1 'polypeptide(L)'
;MNSARILRSWIGEVYLASCVRTPLGRYNGSLKHVTDSRLGAIVIDSVLQRSAIDKTNVDHVLIETNDTAMRDMMSFAGLSDTTNYSIVCGCNGLKSIAPAIDLLTSGGVNVTVSGGTSTWSDQDYTKCIELLNQNIHTKNAYLRGKYLCAGLTRLEKAKKNGCLLEETQPIIIPGHPRLNRSPVTLIEDESEVRNPQDGPLGSFVDGAAACVLTTKHFLSDIKVSPIGIVSSLVEASSPEQSAKSILEANNLSQSDIDLWQINDISFDSYHRTLSELHINEDRVNIHSGTAIMGYNAGMSGLHNMIQLVQSLKPNQKGIVVHGTFESAMSILIEKLPVKSNFITPQKKPVLTLYTKDPCPLCDELKLELAPYIERVHLEEVYLTPESYWYKLYRYEIPVLFLGGRFVCRNKFDSRVFEKMLRDIEDELQ
;
A
#
# COMPACT_ATOMS: atom_id res chain seq x y z
N MET A 1 25.88 -9.01 24.72
CA MET A 1 24.52 -8.45 24.77
C MET A 1 24.63 -7.02 24.26
N ASN A 2 24.39 -6.79 22.96
CA ASN A 2 24.33 -5.42 22.45
C ASN A 2 23.08 -4.77 23.04
N SER A 3 23.25 -3.64 23.72
CA SER A 3 22.15 -2.86 24.29
C SER A 3 21.15 -2.51 23.20
N ALA A 4 19.87 -2.88 23.40
CA ALA A 4 18.79 -2.46 22.53
C ALA A 4 18.81 -0.93 22.38
N ARG A 5 18.84 -0.43 21.13
CA ARG A 5 19.03 0.99 20.83
C ARG A 5 17.88 1.50 19.96
N ILE A 6 17.24 2.56 20.42
CA ILE A 6 16.34 3.38 19.59
C ILE A 6 17.23 4.20 18.66
N LEU A 7 17.00 4.06 17.35
CA LEU A 7 17.71 4.77 16.29
C LEU A 7 16.99 6.06 15.92
N ARG A 8 15.66 6.03 15.90
CA ARG A 8 14.77 7.14 15.55
C ARG A 8 13.45 7.00 16.29
N SER A 9 12.85 8.12 16.68
CA SER A 9 11.49 8.17 17.22
C SER A 9 10.81 9.47 16.80
N TRP A 10 9.54 9.38 16.42
CA TRP A 10 8.71 10.52 16.03
C TRP A 10 7.26 10.30 16.47
N ILE A 11 6.62 11.38 16.91
CA ILE A 11 5.19 11.46 17.22
C ILE A 11 4.67 12.74 16.58
N GLY A 12 3.55 12.67 15.87
CA GLY A 12 2.94 13.81 15.22
C GLY A 12 1.76 13.37 14.38
N GLU A 13 1.35 14.19 13.41
CA GLU A 13 0.30 13.81 12.46
C GLU A 13 0.77 14.08 11.04
N VAL A 14 0.89 13.01 10.27
CA VAL A 14 1.01 13.07 8.81
C VAL A 14 -0.13 12.25 8.21
N TYR A 15 -0.75 12.78 7.17
CA TYR A 15 -1.96 12.19 6.61
C TYR A 15 -1.61 11.29 5.44
N LEU A 16 -2.14 10.07 5.45
CA LEU A 16 -2.03 9.11 4.37
C LEU A 16 -3.20 9.34 3.41
N ALA A 17 -2.92 9.92 2.24
CA ALA A 17 -3.95 10.26 1.26
C ALA A 17 -4.41 9.02 0.47
N SER A 18 -3.48 8.17 0.04
CA SER A 18 -3.75 6.93 -0.69
C SER A 18 -2.54 6.01 -0.61
N CYS A 19 -2.76 4.71 -0.87
CA CYS A 19 -1.69 3.73 -1.01
C CYS A 19 -2.08 2.57 -1.95
N VAL A 20 -1.11 2.06 -2.71
CA VAL A 20 -1.29 1.01 -3.72
C VAL A 20 -0.05 0.15 -3.84
N ARG A 21 -0.23 -1.06 -4.35
CA ARG A 21 0.84 -1.95 -4.80
C ARG A 21 0.52 -2.56 -6.14
N THR A 22 1.52 -3.06 -6.84
CA THR A 22 1.30 -3.97 -7.96
C THR A 22 0.85 -5.35 -7.44
N PRO A 23 0.23 -6.18 -8.29
CA PRO A 23 0.19 -7.60 -8.03
C PRO A 23 1.62 -8.14 -7.92
N LEU A 24 1.77 -9.17 -7.09
CA LEU A 24 3.05 -9.84 -6.85
C LEU A 24 3.32 -10.81 -8.00
N GLY A 25 4.37 -10.56 -8.78
CA GLY A 25 4.83 -11.52 -9.79
C GLY A 25 5.79 -12.52 -9.16
N ARG A 26 5.66 -13.81 -9.42
CA ARG A 26 6.63 -14.80 -8.91
C ARG A 26 7.98 -14.60 -9.60
N TYR A 27 9.06 -15.02 -8.95
CA TYR A 27 10.39 -15.07 -9.58
C TYR A 27 10.36 -15.80 -10.92
N ASN A 28 10.98 -15.21 -11.96
CA ASN A 28 10.92 -15.66 -13.35
C ASN A 28 9.48 -15.79 -13.92
N GLY A 29 8.52 -15.11 -13.31
CA GLY A 29 7.11 -15.07 -13.70
C GLY A 29 6.80 -13.98 -14.72
N SER A 30 5.60 -13.40 -14.62
CA SER A 30 5.10 -12.44 -15.61
C SER A 30 5.86 -11.10 -15.60
N LEU A 31 6.46 -10.72 -14.48
CA LEU A 31 7.14 -9.43 -14.32
C LEU A 31 8.65 -9.48 -14.62
N LYS A 32 9.20 -10.64 -14.98
CA LYS A 32 10.66 -10.85 -15.13
C LYS A 32 11.39 -9.95 -16.13
N HIS A 33 10.67 -9.28 -17.03
CA HIS A 33 11.22 -8.37 -18.03
C HIS A 33 10.75 -6.91 -17.83
N VAL A 34 10.04 -6.64 -16.74
CA VAL A 34 9.60 -5.30 -16.37
C VAL A 34 10.65 -4.72 -15.43
N THR A 35 11.12 -3.51 -15.73
CA THR A 35 12.15 -2.86 -14.92
C THR A 35 11.56 -2.22 -13.66
N ASP A 36 12.38 -2.04 -12.63
CA ASP A 36 12.03 -1.31 -11.41
C ASP A 36 11.50 0.10 -11.73
N SER A 37 12.16 0.83 -12.64
CA SER A 37 11.66 2.13 -13.12
C SER A 37 10.26 2.08 -13.70
N ARG A 38 9.86 0.99 -14.37
CA ARG A 38 8.50 0.82 -14.91
C ARG A 38 7.50 0.46 -13.83
N LEU A 39 7.83 -0.46 -12.92
CA LEU A 39 6.97 -0.85 -11.81
C LEU A 39 6.74 0.33 -10.86
N GLY A 40 7.81 1.03 -10.48
CA GLY A 40 7.76 2.26 -9.68
C GLY A 40 6.89 3.34 -10.32
N ALA A 41 7.05 3.57 -11.63
CA ALA A 41 6.23 4.55 -12.33
C ALA A 41 4.73 4.23 -12.30
N ILE A 42 4.36 2.95 -12.46
CA ILE A 42 2.96 2.51 -12.40
C ILE A 42 2.35 2.81 -11.03
N VAL A 43 3.05 2.49 -9.94
CA VAL A 43 2.51 2.73 -8.58
C VAL A 43 2.50 4.20 -8.20
N ILE A 44 3.48 5.00 -8.66
CA ILE A 44 3.50 6.46 -8.45
C ILE A 44 2.32 7.12 -9.18
N ASP A 45 2.13 6.81 -10.46
CA ASP A 45 1.01 7.35 -11.25
C ASP A 45 -0.33 6.96 -10.63
N SER A 46 -0.46 5.69 -10.25
CA SER A 46 -1.71 5.16 -9.70
C SER A 46 -2.03 5.72 -8.32
N VAL A 47 -1.05 5.86 -7.43
CA VAL A 47 -1.31 6.40 -6.09
C VAL A 47 -1.71 7.88 -6.14
N LEU A 48 -1.13 8.67 -7.04
CA LEU A 48 -1.47 10.08 -7.24
C LEU A 48 -2.86 10.25 -7.83
N GLN A 49 -3.25 9.40 -8.77
CA GLN A 49 -4.62 9.37 -9.29
C GLN A 49 -5.62 9.00 -8.20
N ARG A 50 -5.35 7.95 -7.42
CA ARG A 50 -6.24 7.52 -6.34
C ARG A 50 -6.35 8.55 -5.21
N SER A 51 -5.29 9.31 -4.96
CA SER A 51 -5.32 10.42 -4.00
C SER A 51 -5.93 11.70 -4.57
N ALA A 52 -6.25 11.76 -5.86
CA ALA A 52 -6.69 12.97 -6.56
C ALA A 52 -5.72 14.16 -6.38
N ILE A 53 -4.42 13.87 -6.30
CA ILE A 53 -3.37 14.88 -6.18
C ILE A 53 -2.71 15.08 -7.53
N ASP A 54 -2.75 16.32 -8.03
CA ASP A 54 -2.09 16.68 -9.27
C ASP A 54 -0.58 16.50 -9.15
N LYS A 55 0.02 15.98 -10.22
CA LYS A 55 1.47 15.72 -10.33
C LYS A 55 2.30 16.98 -10.10
N THR A 56 1.78 18.18 -10.39
CA THR A 56 2.47 19.45 -10.13
C THR A 56 2.56 19.80 -8.65
N ASN A 57 1.73 19.19 -7.80
CA ASN A 57 1.74 19.42 -6.35
C ASN A 57 2.67 18.46 -5.61
N VAL A 58 3.32 17.51 -6.31
CA VAL A 58 4.25 16.56 -5.69
C VAL A 58 5.59 17.26 -5.45
N ASP A 59 5.93 17.48 -4.18
CA ASP A 59 7.16 18.17 -3.81
C ASP A 59 8.38 17.25 -3.82
N HIS A 60 8.20 16.00 -3.39
CA HIS A 60 9.29 15.03 -3.27
C HIS A 60 8.83 13.58 -3.45
N VAL A 61 9.60 12.79 -4.20
CA VAL A 61 9.41 11.34 -4.36
C VAL A 61 10.54 10.56 -3.68
N LEU A 62 10.20 9.72 -2.71
CA LEU A 62 11.11 8.92 -1.91
C LEU A 62 10.86 7.45 -2.21
N ILE A 63 11.76 6.83 -2.97
CA ILE A 63 11.59 5.45 -3.43
C ILE A 63 12.77 4.62 -2.99
N GLU A 64 12.48 3.47 -2.41
CA GLU A 64 13.47 2.43 -2.22
C GLU A 64 13.58 1.56 -3.47
N THR A 65 14.76 1.55 -4.08
CA THR A 65 15.03 0.76 -5.29
C THR A 65 16.52 0.47 -5.41
N ASN A 66 16.87 -0.65 -6.06
CA ASN A 66 18.24 -0.92 -6.48
C ASN A 66 18.56 -0.29 -7.85
N ASP A 67 17.54 0.22 -8.54
CA ASP A 67 17.66 0.92 -9.82
C ASP A 67 18.17 2.35 -9.61
N THR A 68 19.11 2.76 -10.46
CA THR A 68 19.68 4.11 -10.44
C THR A 68 18.96 5.05 -11.41
N ALA A 69 18.11 4.53 -12.30
CA ALA A 69 17.38 5.28 -13.33
C ALA A 69 16.13 6.00 -12.81
N MET A 70 16.22 6.67 -11.66
CA MET A 70 15.09 7.41 -11.07
C MET A 70 14.49 8.46 -11.99
N ARG A 71 15.29 9.09 -12.87
CA ARG A 71 14.78 10.03 -13.88
C ARG A 71 13.80 9.38 -14.84
N ASP A 72 14.11 8.16 -15.28
CA ASP A 72 13.22 7.39 -16.17
C ASP A 72 11.94 7.01 -15.42
N MET A 73 12.04 6.60 -14.16
CA MET A 73 10.88 6.32 -13.31
C MET A 73 9.96 7.55 -13.18
N MET A 74 10.51 8.73 -12.87
CA MET A 74 9.72 9.97 -12.76
C MET A 74 9.08 10.35 -14.10
N SER A 75 9.84 10.24 -15.20
CA SER A 75 9.36 10.53 -16.55
C SER A 75 8.24 9.57 -16.98
N PHE A 76 8.39 8.26 -16.73
CA PHE A 76 7.36 7.27 -17.01
C PHE A 76 6.12 7.46 -16.13
N ALA A 77 6.27 7.96 -14.90
CA ALA A 77 5.17 8.37 -14.05
C ALA A 77 4.51 9.68 -14.50
N GLY A 78 5.08 10.38 -15.49
CA GLY A 78 4.59 11.66 -15.99
C GLY A 78 4.78 12.83 -15.01
N LEU A 79 5.75 12.73 -14.09
CA LEU A 79 6.16 13.83 -13.23
C LEU A 79 7.06 14.81 -13.99
N SER A 80 7.17 16.04 -13.49
CA SER A 80 8.05 17.06 -14.06
C SER A 80 9.51 16.65 -13.91
N ASP A 81 10.36 17.03 -14.88
CA ASP A 81 11.81 16.88 -14.79
C ASP A 81 12.43 17.66 -13.61
N THR A 82 11.66 18.60 -13.03
CA THR A 82 12.04 19.41 -11.87
C THR A 82 11.55 18.83 -10.53
N THR A 83 10.76 17.75 -10.53
CA THR A 83 10.27 17.14 -9.28
C THR A 83 11.45 16.54 -8.51
N ASN A 84 11.55 16.88 -7.21
CA ASN A 84 12.62 16.33 -6.38
C ASN A 84 12.39 14.84 -6.14
N TYR A 85 13.46 14.06 -6.15
CA TYR A 85 13.40 12.64 -5.80
C TYR A 85 14.63 12.22 -5.01
N SER A 86 14.50 11.14 -4.24
CA SER A 86 15.62 10.53 -3.52
C SER A 86 15.45 9.02 -3.47
N ILE A 87 16.58 8.32 -3.67
CA ILE A 87 16.66 6.89 -3.47
C ILE A 87 16.89 6.65 -1.97
N VAL A 88 16.05 5.81 -1.39
CA VAL A 88 16.15 5.39 0.01
C VAL A 88 16.79 4.01 0.06
N CYS A 89 17.60 3.75 1.07
CA CYS A 89 18.18 2.43 1.32
C CYS A 89 17.51 1.80 2.55
N GLY A 90 17.04 0.56 2.47
CA GLY A 90 16.31 -0.02 3.60
C GLY A 90 15.96 -1.51 3.55
N CYS A 91 16.06 -2.18 2.41
CA CYS A 91 15.62 -3.56 2.16
C CYS A 91 14.16 -3.88 2.58
N ASN A 92 13.27 -2.89 2.64
CA ASN A 92 11.84 -3.12 2.88
C ASN A 92 10.84 -2.09 2.30
N GLY A 93 11.24 -0.94 1.77
CA GLY A 93 10.33 0.09 1.24
C GLY A 93 9.62 0.96 2.28
N LEU A 94 9.38 0.45 3.50
CA LEU A 94 8.78 1.21 4.61
C LEU A 94 9.72 2.33 5.09
N LYS A 95 11.05 2.16 4.94
CA LYS A 95 12.03 3.20 5.30
C LYS A 95 11.84 4.51 4.55
N SER A 96 11.18 4.52 3.39
CA SER A 96 10.87 5.75 2.65
C SER A 96 9.93 6.70 3.40
N ILE A 97 9.11 6.19 4.34
CA ILE A 97 8.19 6.98 5.16
C ILE A 97 8.92 7.91 6.12
N ALA A 98 10.04 7.47 6.69
CA ALA A 98 10.76 8.22 7.71
C ALA A 98 11.32 9.58 7.19
N PRO A 99 12.06 9.65 6.07
CA PRO A 99 12.46 10.93 5.49
C PRO A 99 11.27 11.73 4.93
N ALA A 100 10.18 11.08 4.51
CA ALA A 100 8.97 11.79 4.08
C ALA A 100 8.34 12.57 5.24
N ILE A 101 8.25 11.94 6.42
CA ILE A 101 7.80 12.58 7.65
C ILE A 101 8.73 13.74 8.03
N ASP A 102 10.06 13.55 7.96
CA ASP A 102 11.01 14.62 8.25
C ASP A 102 10.78 15.84 7.35
N LEU A 103 10.61 15.61 6.04
CA LEU A 103 10.35 16.69 5.08
C LEU A 103 9.01 17.39 5.36
N LEU A 104 7.92 16.65 5.51
CA LEU A 104 6.57 17.21 5.75
C LEU A 104 6.51 18.00 7.06
N THR A 105 7.16 17.50 8.12
CA THR A 105 7.15 18.14 9.44
C THR A 105 8.14 19.30 9.54
N SER A 106 9.15 19.36 8.68
CA SER A 106 10.02 20.55 8.56
C SER A 106 9.28 21.78 8.00
N GLY A 107 8.11 21.58 7.39
CA GLY A 107 7.28 22.65 6.81
C GLY A 107 7.71 23.11 5.40
N GLY A 108 8.76 22.51 4.83
CA GLY A 108 9.25 22.86 3.49
C GLY A 108 8.49 22.20 2.34
N VAL A 109 7.70 21.15 2.61
CA VAL A 109 6.91 20.42 1.61
C VAL A 109 5.53 20.05 2.16
N ASN A 110 4.58 19.82 1.27
CA ASN A 110 3.18 19.49 1.57
C ASN A 110 2.75 18.11 1.08
N VAL A 111 3.36 17.60 0.00
CA VAL A 111 3.02 16.32 -0.59
C VAL A 111 4.28 15.55 -0.92
N THR A 112 4.36 14.33 -0.39
CA THR A 112 5.41 13.39 -0.73
C THR A 112 4.82 12.07 -1.23
N VAL A 113 5.52 11.42 -2.15
CA VAL A 113 5.25 10.04 -2.54
C VAL A 113 6.34 9.18 -1.92
N SER A 114 5.95 8.24 -1.06
CA SER A 114 6.84 7.23 -0.48
C SER A 114 6.58 5.89 -1.15
N GLY A 115 7.60 5.11 -1.43
CA GLY A 115 7.42 3.87 -2.16
C GLY A 115 8.65 2.98 -2.17
N GLY A 116 8.51 1.88 -2.89
CA GLY A 116 9.65 1.06 -3.24
C GLY A 116 9.32 -0.04 -4.22
N THR A 117 10.36 -0.51 -4.92
CA THR A 117 10.26 -1.45 -6.03
C THR A 117 11.49 -2.34 -6.03
N SER A 118 11.30 -3.61 -6.36
CA SER A 118 12.42 -4.46 -6.75
C SER A 118 11.96 -5.58 -7.67
N THR A 119 12.85 -5.98 -8.56
CA THR A 119 12.67 -7.09 -9.48
C THR A 119 13.78 -8.11 -9.20
N TRP A 120 13.46 -9.10 -8.37
CA TRP A 120 14.38 -10.19 -8.06
C TRP A 120 14.72 -11.00 -9.30
N SER A 121 13.80 -11.12 -10.25
CA SER A 121 14.05 -11.86 -11.51
C SER A 121 15.24 -11.33 -12.33
N ASP A 122 15.73 -10.12 -12.05
CA ASP A 122 16.94 -9.56 -12.66
C ASP A 122 18.24 -9.93 -11.90
N GLN A 123 18.11 -10.64 -10.77
CA GLN A 123 19.21 -11.05 -9.90
C GLN A 123 19.47 -12.56 -9.93
N ASP A 124 20.71 -12.93 -9.61
CA ASP A 124 21.12 -14.33 -9.43
C ASP A 124 20.38 -14.95 -8.25
N TYR A 125 19.58 -15.99 -8.53
CA TYR A 125 18.79 -16.72 -7.53
C TYR A 125 19.62 -17.21 -6.34
N THR A 126 20.89 -17.58 -6.56
CA THR A 126 21.78 -18.07 -5.50
C THR A 126 22.05 -16.99 -4.46
N LYS A 127 22.32 -15.75 -4.91
CA LYS A 127 22.51 -14.59 -4.04
C LYS A 127 21.22 -14.22 -3.31
N CYS A 128 20.08 -14.34 -3.98
CA CYS A 128 18.77 -14.12 -3.37
C CYS A 128 18.57 -15.10 -2.19
N ILE A 129 18.81 -16.39 -2.42
CA ILE A 129 18.70 -17.45 -1.41
C ILE A 129 19.70 -17.26 -0.26
N GLU A 130 20.93 -16.81 -0.53
CA GLU A 130 21.91 -16.50 0.53
C GLU A 130 21.41 -15.39 1.47
N LEU A 131 20.90 -14.28 0.92
CA LEU A 131 20.31 -13.17 1.70
C LEU A 131 19.11 -13.63 2.52
N LEU A 132 18.31 -14.52 1.96
CA LEU A 132 17.08 -15.02 2.55
C LEU A 132 17.35 -16.11 3.62
N ASN A 133 18.35 -16.97 3.42
CA ASN A 133 18.79 -17.95 4.42
C ASN A 133 19.37 -17.29 5.68
N GLN A 134 19.92 -16.08 5.56
CA GLN A 134 20.29 -15.26 6.71
C GLN A 134 19.07 -14.78 7.52
N ASN A 135 17.88 -14.74 6.92
CA ASN A 135 16.62 -14.24 7.51
C ASN A 135 15.68 -15.34 8.07
N ILE A 136 15.73 -16.56 7.53
CA ILE A 136 14.71 -17.61 7.79
C ILE A 136 15.05 -18.51 8.99
N HIS A 137 16.06 -18.18 9.78
CA HIS A 137 16.41 -19.04 10.93
C HIS A 137 15.19 -19.26 11.82
N THR A 138 14.72 -20.51 11.85
CA THR A 138 13.81 -20.99 12.87
C THR A 138 14.38 -22.20 13.56
N LYS A 139 14.26 -22.21 14.88
CA LYS A 139 14.59 -23.38 15.69
C LYS A 139 13.45 -24.41 15.73
N ASN A 140 12.24 -24.05 15.31
CA ASN A 140 11.05 -24.90 15.42
C ASN A 140 10.26 -25.02 14.10
N ALA A 141 10.67 -25.98 13.27
CA ALA A 141 10.05 -26.24 11.97
C ALA A 141 8.55 -26.63 12.06
N TYR A 142 8.12 -27.28 13.15
CA TYR A 142 6.73 -27.68 13.34
C TYR A 142 5.80 -26.48 13.55
N LEU A 143 6.16 -25.58 14.48
CA LEU A 143 5.39 -24.35 14.71
C LEU A 143 5.33 -23.49 13.46
N ARG A 144 6.45 -23.41 12.73
CA ARG A 144 6.51 -22.73 11.43
C ARG A 144 5.56 -23.33 10.41
N GLY A 145 5.56 -24.66 10.24
CA GLY A 145 4.62 -25.34 9.35
C GLY A 145 3.16 -25.03 9.68
N LYS A 146 2.80 -25.05 10.98
CA LYS A 146 1.45 -24.71 11.44
C LYS A 146 1.07 -23.28 11.10
N TYR A 147 1.95 -22.31 11.35
CA TYR A 147 1.72 -20.90 11.03
C TYR A 147 1.49 -20.67 9.52
N LEU A 148 2.29 -21.30 8.67
CA LEU A 148 2.17 -21.17 7.22
C LEU A 148 0.84 -21.70 6.70
N CYS A 149 0.39 -22.86 7.18
CA CYS A 149 -0.91 -23.40 6.80
C CYS A 149 -2.06 -22.47 7.20
N ALA A 150 -1.98 -21.88 8.41
CA ALA A 150 -2.95 -20.88 8.85
C ALA A 150 -2.85 -19.57 8.03
N GLY A 151 -1.65 -19.15 7.63
CA GLY A 151 -1.40 -18.02 6.73
C GLY A 151 -2.01 -18.22 5.35
N LEU A 152 -1.78 -19.37 4.72
CA LEU A 152 -2.38 -19.74 3.45
C LEU A 152 -3.91 -19.71 3.52
N THR A 153 -4.50 -20.28 4.58
CA THR A 153 -5.96 -20.25 4.80
C THR A 153 -6.49 -18.82 4.91
N ARG A 154 -5.78 -17.94 5.64
CA ARG A 154 -6.12 -16.51 5.74
C ARG A 154 -6.06 -15.81 4.37
N LEU A 155 -4.99 -16.07 3.61
CA LEU A 155 -4.80 -15.48 2.28
C LEU A 155 -5.89 -15.93 1.30
N GLU A 156 -6.22 -17.22 1.25
CA GLU A 156 -7.28 -17.75 0.40
C GLU A 156 -8.65 -17.14 0.74
N LYS A 157 -8.94 -16.99 2.04
CA LYS A 157 -10.16 -16.32 2.51
C LYS A 157 -10.16 -14.84 2.11
N ALA A 158 -9.04 -14.13 2.28
CA ALA A 158 -8.91 -12.73 1.89
C ALA A 158 -9.11 -12.52 0.38
N LYS A 159 -8.51 -13.38 -0.46
CA LYS A 159 -8.71 -13.37 -1.91
C LYS A 159 -10.17 -13.61 -2.28
N LYS A 160 -10.80 -14.65 -1.71
CA LYS A 160 -12.22 -14.97 -1.97
C LYS A 160 -13.16 -13.83 -1.59
N ASN A 161 -12.85 -13.12 -0.51
CA ASN A 161 -13.65 -12.00 -0.03
C ASN A 161 -13.29 -10.66 -0.70
N GLY A 162 -12.36 -10.64 -1.65
CA GLY A 162 -11.95 -9.42 -2.36
C GLY A 162 -11.16 -8.43 -1.49
N CYS A 163 -10.63 -8.85 -0.35
CA CYS A 163 -9.97 -7.97 0.61
C CYS A 163 -8.71 -7.29 0.04
N LEU A 164 -8.07 -7.89 -0.97
CA LEU A 164 -6.84 -7.39 -1.59
C LEU A 164 -7.10 -6.51 -2.83
N LEU A 165 -8.37 -6.33 -3.22
CA LEU A 165 -8.70 -5.63 -4.46
C LEU A 165 -8.38 -4.13 -4.37
N GLU A 166 -8.62 -3.50 -3.21
CA GLU A 166 -8.37 -2.07 -3.01
C GLU A 166 -6.88 -1.72 -2.97
N GLU A 167 -6.01 -2.64 -2.53
CA GLU A 167 -4.57 -2.39 -2.51
C GLU A 167 -3.90 -2.60 -3.87
N THR A 168 -4.49 -3.41 -4.75
CA THR A 168 -3.82 -3.88 -5.96
C THR A 168 -4.08 -2.94 -7.15
N GLN A 169 -3.02 -2.63 -7.90
CA GLN A 169 -3.06 -1.92 -9.16
C GLN A 169 -2.65 -2.86 -10.31
N PRO A 170 -3.59 -3.28 -11.18
CA PRO A 170 -3.27 -4.13 -12.32
C PRO A 170 -2.17 -3.53 -13.20
N ILE A 171 -1.26 -4.39 -13.66
CA ILE A 171 -0.21 -4.07 -14.62
C ILE A 171 -0.69 -4.47 -16.01
N ILE A 172 -0.76 -3.50 -16.92
CA ILE A 172 -1.04 -3.73 -18.34
C ILE A 172 -0.02 -2.92 -19.14
N ILE A 173 1.00 -3.60 -19.64
CA ILE A 173 2.07 -3.00 -20.46
C ILE A 173 1.88 -3.49 -21.88
N PRO A 174 1.59 -2.61 -22.85
CA PRO A 174 1.44 -3.01 -24.24
C PRO A 174 2.78 -3.50 -24.80
N GLY A 175 2.72 -4.54 -25.62
CA GLY A 175 3.86 -5.01 -26.38
C GLY A 175 4.21 -4.04 -27.52
N HIS A 176 5.41 -4.19 -28.06
CA HIS A 176 5.84 -3.44 -29.23
C HIS A 176 6.58 -4.35 -30.22
N PRO A 177 5.93 -4.76 -31.34
CA PRO A 177 6.49 -5.73 -32.28
C PRO A 177 7.86 -5.34 -32.84
N ARG A 178 8.06 -4.05 -33.19
CA ARG A 178 9.34 -3.57 -33.76
C ARG A 178 10.47 -3.46 -32.75
N LEU A 179 10.15 -3.45 -31.45
CA LEU A 179 11.14 -3.43 -30.37
C LEU A 179 11.29 -4.83 -29.73
N ASN A 180 10.63 -5.84 -30.32
CA ASN A 180 10.56 -7.21 -29.81
C ASN A 180 10.15 -7.29 -28.33
N ARG A 181 9.20 -6.43 -27.92
CA ARG A 181 8.67 -6.40 -26.56
C ARG A 181 7.32 -7.11 -26.51
N SER A 182 7.22 -8.16 -25.70
CA SER A 182 5.94 -8.84 -25.45
C SER A 182 5.05 -8.00 -24.54
N PRO A 183 3.72 -8.03 -24.73
CA PRO A 183 2.79 -7.42 -23.78
C PRO A 183 2.88 -8.15 -22.42
N VAL A 184 2.71 -7.40 -21.34
CA VAL A 184 2.61 -7.92 -19.97
C VAL A 184 1.26 -7.55 -19.41
N THR A 185 0.54 -8.54 -18.87
CA THR A 185 -0.72 -8.31 -18.16
C THR A 185 -0.72 -9.13 -16.89
N LEU A 186 -0.79 -8.46 -15.75
CA LEU A 186 -0.91 -9.09 -14.45
C LEU A 186 -1.95 -8.33 -13.62
N ILE A 187 -3.03 -9.02 -13.26
CA ILE A 187 -4.18 -8.42 -12.57
C ILE A 187 -4.23 -8.85 -11.11
N GLU A 188 -3.83 -10.10 -10.83
CA GLU A 188 -3.84 -10.72 -9.50
C GLU A 188 -2.46 -11.27 -9.17
N ASP A 189 -2.19 -11.48 -7.89
CA ASP A 189 -0.93 -12.03 -7.40
C ASP A 189 -0.67 -13.44 -7.97
N GLU A 190 0.50 -13.64 -8.58
CA GLU A 190 0.97 -14.97 -8.95
C GLU A 190 1.25 -15.76 -7.66
N SER A 191 0.61 -16.91 -7.49
CA SER A 191 0.88 -17.77 -6.34
C SER A 191 2.01 -18.74 -6.65
N GLU A 192 3.02 -18.80 -5.78
CA GLU A 192 3.83 -20.00 -5.64
C GLU A 192 3.21 -20.85 -4.53
N VAL A 193 2.35 -21.81 -4.88
CA VAL A 193 2.00 -22.87 -3.94
C VAL A 193 3.19 -23.83 -3.87
N ARG A 194 4.18 -23.51 -3.05
CA ARG A 194 5.18 -24.50 -2.64
C ARG A 194 4.62 -25.27 -1.44
N ASN A 195 4.78 -26.59 -1.47
CA ASN A 195 4.48 -27.40 -0.30
C ASN A 195 5.35 -26.89 0.86
N PRO A 196 4.80 -26.64 2.06
CA PRO A 196 5.57 -26.09 3.19
C PRO A 196 6.80 -26.92 3.59
N GLN A 197 6.89 -28.16 3.09
CA GLN A 197 7.98 -29.12 3.32
C GLN A 197 9.11 -29.06 2.27
N ASP A 198 8.93 -28.37 1.14
CA ASP A 198 9.78 -28.50 -0.06
C ASP A 198 10.92 -27.46 -0.18
N GLY A 199 11.20 -26.64 0.85
CA GLY A 199 12.37 -25.75 0.82
C GLY A 199 12.28 -24.48 1.67
N PRO A 200 13.31 -23.61 1.65
CA PRO A 200 13.34 -22.37 2.44
C PRO A 200 12.14 -21.46 2.12
N LEU A 201 11.67 -20.75 3.15
CA LEU A 201 10.47 -19.89 3.15
C LEU A 201 10.61 -18.70 2.20
N GLY A 202 9.51 -18.15 1.70
CA GLY A 202 9.54 -16.91 0.95
C GLY A 202 9.84 -17.14 -0.53
N SER A 203 8.77 -17.16 -1.31
CA SER A 203 8.91 -16.93 -2.75
C SER A 203 9.48 -15.53 -2.95
N PHE A 204 10.52 -15.40 -3.78
CA PHE A 204 10.90 -14.08 -4.26
C PHE A 204 9.81 -13.61 -5.21
N VAL A 205 9.30 -12.42 -4.94
CA VAL A 205 8.28 -11.81 -5.79
C VAL A 205 8.77 -10.48 -6.30
N ASP A 206 8.48 -10.20 -7.57
CA ASP A 206 8.69 -8.93 -8.22
C ASP A 206 7.48 -8.02 -8.00
N GLY A 207 7.71 -6.71 -7.91
CA GLY A 207 6.65 -5.71 -7.83
C GLY A 207 7.07 -4.43 -7.16
N ALA A 208 6.09 -3.53 -6.98
CA ALA A 208 6.28 -2.22 -6.37
C ALA A 208 5.09 -1.84 -5.48
N ALA A 209 5.33 -0.90 -4.55
CA ALA A 209 4.30 -0.26 -3.75
C ALA A 209 4.58 1.24 -3.59
N ALA A 210 3.52 2.03 -3.43
CA ALA A 210 3.61 3.46 -3.16
C ALA A 210 2.46 3.95 -2.27
N CYS A 211 2.72 5.01 -1.51
CA CYS A 211 1.75 5.76 -0.76
C CYS A 211 1.99 7.27 -0.87
N VAL A 212 0.93 8.06 -0.69
CA VAL A 212 1.03 9.52 -0.64
C VAL A 212 0.85 9.99 0.79
N LEU A 213 1.85 10.72 1.29
CA LEU A 213 1.83 11.37 2.59
C LEU A 213 1.74 12.88 2.42
N THR A 214 0.90 13.52 3.23
CA THR A 214 0.61 14.95 3.10
C THR A 214 0.32 15.62 4.44
N THR A 215 0.32 16.95 4.43
CA THR A 215 -0.01 17.77 5.60
C THR A 215 -1.52 17.99 5.71
N LYS A 216 -1.99 18.29 6.93
CA LYS A 216 -3.37 18.70 7.17
C LYS A 216 -3.77 19.94 6.36
N HIS A 217 -2.83 20.86 6.20
CA HIS A 217 -3.03 22.11 5.47
C HIS A 217 -3.32 21.87 4.00
N PHE A 218 -2.54 21.01 3.34
CA PHE A 218 -2.81 20.68 1.94
C PHE A 218 -4.17 19.99 1.75
N LEU A 219 -4.57 19.13 2.69
CA LEU A 219 -5.88 18.47 2.67
C LEU A 219 -7.08 19.41 2.87
N SER A 220 -6.91 20.61 3.41
CA SER A 220 -8.01 21.59 3.42
C SER A 220 -8.25 22.20 2.04
N ASP A 221 -7.23 22.17 1.18
CA ASP A 221 -7.29 22.79 -0.15
C ASP A 221 -7.78 21.80 -1.22
N ILE A 222 -7.69 20.50 -0.95
CA ILE A 222 -8.17 19.43 -1.85
C ILE A 222 -9.41 18.71 -1.31
N LYS A 223 -10.38 18.44 -2.20
CA LYS A 223 -11.68 17.82 -1.87
C LYS A 223 -11.62 16.29 -1.76
N VAL A 224 -10.61 15.76 -1.09
CA VAL A 224 -10.37 14.31 -0.99
C VAL A 224 -10.34 13.90 0.49
N SER A 225 -10.76 12.66 0.76
CA SER A 225 -10.68 12.09 2.10
C SER A 225 -9.39 11.29 2.23
N PRO A 226 -8.48 11.65 3.15
CA PRO A 226 -7.36 10.77 3.49
C PRO A 226 -7.87 9.45 4.04
N ILE A 227 -7.12 8.37 3.82
CA ILE A 227 -7.48 7.03 4.30
C ILE A 227 -7.02 6.78 5.74
N GLY A 228 -6.06 7.55 6.26
CA GLY A 228 -5.56 7.41 7.62
C GLY A 228 -4.57 8.48 8.05
N ILE A 229 -4.11 8.37 9.29
CA ILE A 229 -3.06 9.21 9.90
C ILE A 229 -1.92 8.30 10.32
N VAL A 230 -0.69 8.65 9.92
CA VAL A 230 0.54 8.12 10.51
C VAL A 230 0.84 8.98 11.73
N SER A 231 0.68 8.42 12.93
CA SER A 231 0.73 9.17 14.19
C SER A 231 2.02 8.99 14.97
N SER A 232 2.75 7.91 14.72
CA SER A 232 4.06 7.67 15.32
C SER A 232 4.91 6.73 14.48
N LEU A 233 6.23 6.91 14.56
CA LEU A 233 7.23 6.06 13.93
C LEU A 233 8.38 5.85 14.90
N VAL A 234 8.82 4.60 15.06
CA VAL A 234 10.03 4.24 15.81
C VAL A 234 10.90 3.32 14.97
N GLU A 235 12.18 3.64 14.86
CA GLU A 235 13.19 2.74 14.33
C GLU A 235 14.13 2.30 15.47
N ALA A 236 14.36 1.00 15.60
CA ALA A 236 15.19 0.42 16.65
C ALA A 236 16.04 -0.74 16.11
N SER A 237 16.92 -1.27 16.95
CA SER A 237 17.80 -2.39 16.60
C SER A 237 17.09 -3.73 16.40
N SER A 238 15.83 -3.89 16.84
CA SER A 238 15.06 -5.13 16.63
C SER A 238 13.54 -4.87 16.58
N PRO A 239 12.76 -5.78 15.97
CA PRO A 239 11.31 -5.66 15.88
C PRO A 239 10.63 -5.51 17.23
N GLU A 240 11.00 -6.34 18.21
CA GLU A 240 10.44 -6.35 19.55
C GLU A 240 10.67 -5.01 20.25
N GLN A 241 11.88 -4.47 20.12
CA GLN A 241 12.22 -3.17 20.69
C GLN A 241 11.47 -2.03 19.99
N SER A 242 11.36 -2.05 18.65
CA SER A 242 10.64 -1.01 17.92
C SER A 242 9.16 -0.99 18.29
N ALA A 243 8.54 -2.17 18.42
CA ALA A 243 7.13 -2.34 18.80
C ALA A 243 6.88 -1.94 20.25
N LYS A 244 7.79 -2.32 21.17
CA LYS A 244 7.68 -1.92 22.58
C LYS A 244 7.83 -0.41 22.74
N SER A 245 8.84 0.18 22.08
CA SER A 245 9.10 1.61 22.18
C SER A 245 8.00 2.47 21.55
N ILE A 246 7.36 2.03 20.46
CA ILE A 246 6.23 2.80 19.90
C ILE A 246 5.00 2.75 20.82
N LEU A 247 4.74 1.63 21.50
CA LEU A 247 3.68 1.54 22.52
C LEU A 247 3.97 2.47 23.70
N GLU A 248 5.19 2.38 24.27
CA GLU A 248 5.63 3.21 25.39
C GLU A 248 5.58 4.71 25.04
N ALA A 249 6.07 5.10 23.86
CA ALA A 249 6.09 6.49 23.41
C ALA A 249 4.69 7.11 23.28
N ASN A 250 3.68 6.29 22.97
CA ASN A 250 2.29 6.73 22.81
C ASN A 250 1.41 6.46 24.04
N ASN A 251 1.98 5.95 25.14
CA ASN A 251 1.24 5.49 26.33
C ASN A 251 0.14 4.47 25.99
N LEU A 252 0.42 3.57 25.04
CA LEU A 252 -0.48 2.52 24.60
C LEU A 252 -0.04 1.16 25.12
N SER A 253 -0.99 0.25 25.21
CA SER A 253 -0.80 -1.17 25.46
C SER A 253 -1.14 -1.98 24.21
N GLN A 254 -0.75 -3.26 24.16
CA GLN A 254 -1.10 -4.13 23.03
C GLN A 254 -2.62 -4.26 22.81
N SER A 255 -3.43 -4.12 23.88
CA SER A 255 -4.88 -4.20 23.80
C SER A 255 -5.53 -3.01 23.11
N ASP A 256 -4.87 -1.85 23.09
CA ASP A 256 -5.32 -0.63 22.42
C ASP A 256 -5.12 -0.68 20.89
N ILE A 257 -4.43 -1.71 20.40
CA ILE A 257 -4.14 -1.91 18.99
C ILE A 257 -5.10 -2.97 18.43
N ASP A 258 -5.88 -2.59 17.43
CA ASP A 258 -6.88 -3.43 16.80
C ASP A 258 -6.24 -4.50 15.91
N LEU A 259 -5.25 -4.09 15.10
CA LEU A 259 -4.57 -4.96 14.15
C LEU A 259 -3.07 -4.73 14.14
N TRP A 260 -2.34 -5.82 13.92
CA TRP A 260 -0.89 -5.83 13.80
C TRP A 260 -0.50 -6.41 12.45
N GLN A 261 0.41 -5.74 11.75
CA GLN A 261 1.08 -6.33 10.59
C GLN A 261 2.57 -6.47 10.89
N ILE A 262 3.01 -7.69 11.17
CA ILE A 262 4.38 -7.98 11.60
C ILE A 262 5.06 -8.81 10.52
N ASN A 263 6.25 -8.37 10.08
CA ASN A 263 7.04 -9.11 9.12
C ASN A 263 7.37 -10.52 9.64
N ASP A 264 6.87 -11.53 8.94
CA ASP A 264 6.92 -12.95 9.31
C ASP A 264 7.98 -13.74 8.54
N ILE A 265 8.80 -13.07 7.72
CA ILE A 265 9.92 -13.70 6.98
C ILE A 265 10.94 -14.31 7.94
N SER A 266 11.17 -13.67 9.08
CA SER A 266 11.98 -14.18 10.18
C SER A 266 11.07 -14.68 11.31
N PHE A 267 10.76 -15.98 11.26
CA PHE A 267 9.78 -16.60 12.14
C PHE A 267 10.14 -16.50 13.64
N ASP A 268 11.42 -16.60 13.98
CA ASP A 268 11.88 -16.49 15.37
C ASP A 268 11.72 -15.05 15.92
N SER A 269 11.96 -14.02 15.11
CA SER A 269 11.75 -12.62 15.53
C SER A 269 10.27 -12.24 15.56
N TYR A 270 9.48 -12.75 14.60
CA TYR A 270 8.02 -12.65 14.64
C TYR A 270 7.46 -13.21 15.96
N HIS A 271 7.81 -14.45 16.32
CA HIS A 271 7.33 -15.06 17.56
C HIS A 271 7.87 -14.39 18.82
N ARG A 272 9.11 -13.92 18.82
CA ARG A 272 9.64 -13.17 19.95
C ARG A 272 8.87 -11.88 20.16
N THR A 273 8.54 -11.16 19.09
CA THR A 273 7.72 -9.93 19.16
C THR A 273 6.36 -10.22 19.78
N LEU A 274 5.67 -11.27 19.33
CA LEU A 274 4.39 -11.67 19.91
C LEU A 274 4.50 -12.04 21.39
N SER A 275 5.50 -12.85 21.74
CA SER A 275 5.67 -13.39 23.08
C SER A 275 6.08 -12.32 24.10
N GLU A 276 7.00 -11.42 23.74
CA GLU A 276 7.50 -10.39 24.65
C GLU A 276 6.49 -9.28 24.89
N LEU A 277 5.66 -8.95 23.89
CA LEU A 277 4.64 -7.92 24.00
C LEU A 277 3.25 -8.48 24.37
N HIS A 278 3.12 -9.81 24.48
CA HIS A 278 1.85 -10.50 24.74
C HIS A 278 0.74 -10.12 23.74
N ILE A 279 1.09 -10.05 22.45
CA ILE A 279 0.16 -9.69 21.37
C ILE A 279 -0.76 -10.88 21.06
N ASN A 280 -2.07 -10.61 20.93
CA ASN A 280 -3.03 -11.62 20.48
C ASN A 280 -2.82 -11.97 19.00
N GLU A 281 -2.48 -13.23 18.71
CA GLU A 281 -2.26 -13.76 17.36
C GLU A 281 -3.46 -13.57 16.42
N ASP A 282 -4.70 -13.56 16.94
CA ASP A 282 -5.91 -13.37 16.13
C ASP A 282 -6.00 -11.97 15.48
N ARG A 283 -5.20 -11.02 15.99
CA ARG A 283 -5.12 -9.64 15.48
C ARG A 283 -3.94 -9.42 14.55
N VAL A 284 -3.14 -10.45 14.26
CA VAL A 284 -1.85 -10.31 13.55
C VAL A 284 -1.93 -10.89 12.14
N ASN A 285 -1.50 -10.11 11.15
CA ASN A 285 -1.42 -10.52 9.74
C ASN A 285 -2.75 -11.13 9.26
N ILE A 286 -3.88 -10.47 9.50
CA ILE A 286 -5.21 -11.09 9.30
C ILE A 286 -5.49 -11.48 7.84
N HIS A 287 -4.74 -10.94 6.88
CA HIS A 287 -4.79 -11.29 5.45
C HIS A 287 -3.53 -12.02 4.97
N SER A 288 -2.80 -12.63 5.92
CA SER A 288 -1.48 -13.24 5.77
C SER A 288 -0.31 -12.23 5.80
N GLY A 289 0.91 -12.75 5.74
CA GLY A 289 2.15 -11.96 5.77
C GLY A 289 3.11 -12.32 4.64
N THR A 290 4.25 -11.62 4.64
CA THR A 290 5.36 -11.74 3.69
C THR A 290 5.81 -13.17 3.44
N ALA A 291 5.87 -14.02 4.47
CA ALA A 291 6.35 -15.40 4.35
C ALA A 291 5.51 -16.26 3.40
N ILE A 292 4.22 -15.93 3.28
CA ILE A 292 3.24 -16.64 2.45
C ILE A 292 3.05 -15.93 1.12
N MET A 293 2.96 -14.59 1.13
CA MET A 293 2.71 -13.81 -0.09
C MET A 293 3.94 -13.63 -0.96
N GLY A 294 5.13 -13.76 -0.37
CA GLY A 294 6.41 -13.55 -1.04
C GLY A 294 7.15 -12.32 -0.52
N TYR A 295 8.48 -12.39 -0.61
CA TYR A 295 9.38 -11.34 -0.17
C TYR A 295 9.90 -10.53 -1.35
N ASN A 296 9.84 -9.21 -1.19
CA ASN A 296 10.36 -8.21 -2.10
C ASN A 296 11.09 -7.15 -1.27
N ALA A 297 12.40 -7.02 -1.47
CA ALA A 297 13.22 -6.09 -0.68
C ALA A 297 12.76 -4.65 -0.87
N GLY A 298 12.36 -4.25 -2.07
CA GLY A 298 11.92 -2.87 -2.33
C GLY A 298 10.54 -2.54 -1.76
N MET A 299 9.61 -3.48 -1.60
CA MET A 299 8.21 -3.15 -1.27
C MET A 299 7.62 -3.83 -0.03
N SER A 300 8.14 -4.94 0.48
CA SER A 300 7.42 -5.79 1.45
C SER A 300 7.02 -5.07 2.75
N GLY A 301 7.83 -4.15 3.26
CA GLY A 301 7.49 -3.32 4.41
C GLY A 301 6.36 -2.34 4.12
N LEU A 302 6.40 -1.68 2.96
CA LEU A 302 5.30 -0.79 2.57
C LEU A 302 4.03 -1.58 2.23
N HIS A 303 4.14 -2.75 1.61
CA HIS A 303 3.02 -3.66 1.39
C HIS A 303 2.36 -4.07 2.71
N ASN A 304 3.14 -4.42 3.73
CA ASN A 304 2.60 -4.70 5.07
C ASN A 304 1.82 -3.49 5.63
N MET A 305 2.35 -2.26 5.47
CA MET A 305 1.61 -1.06 5.85
C MET A 305 0.29 -0.90 5.07
N ILE A 306 0.32 -1.14 3.76
CA ILE A 306 -0.88 -1.07 2.90
C ILE A 306 -1.94 -2.06 3.37
N GLN A 307 -1.57 -3.32 3.59
CA GLN A 307 -2.49 -4.35 4.08
C GLN A 307 -3.11 -3.95 5.42
N LEU A 308 -2.30 -3.43 6.34
CA LEU A 308 -2.78 -2.96 7.64
C LEU A 308 -3.84 -1.86 7.45
N VAL A 309 -3.52 -0.81 6.68
CA VAL A 309 -4.45 0.30 6.48
C VAL A 309 -5.72 -0.15 5.77
N GLN A 310 -5.65 -1.07 4.81
CA GLN A 310 -6.85 -1.56 4.13
C GLN A 310 -7.69 -2.52 4.98
N SER A 311 -7.09 -3.14 6.00
CA SER A 311 -7.79 -4.07 6.88
C SER A 311 -8.41 -3.40 8.12
N LEU A 312 -7.90 -2.24 8.52
CA LEU A 312 -8.46 -1.46 9.63
C LEU A 312 -9.83 -0.89 9.29
N LYS A 313 -10.76 -1.00 10.24
CA LYS A 313 -12.03 -0.28 10.20
C LYS A 313 -11.84 1.19 10.62
N PRO A 314 -12.76 2.09 10.26
CA PRO A 314 -12.74 3.47 10.72
C PRO A 314 -12.53 3.62 12.23
N ASN A 315 -11.68 4.57 12.63
CA ASN A 315 -11.25 4.85 14.01
C ASN A 315 -10.41 3.75 14.69
N GLN A 316 -10.10 2.65 14.00
CA GLN A 316 -9.20 1.64 14.53
C GLN A 316 -7.73 2.05 14.39
N LYS A 317 -6.93 1.55 15.32
CA LYS A 317 -5.48 1.74 15.36
C LYS A 317 -4.76 0.45 14.98
N GLY A 318 -3.75 0.56 14.15
CA GLY A 318 -2.90 -0.55 13.77
C GLY A 318 -1.43 -0.20 13.88
N ILE A 319 -0.62 -1.22 14.15
CA ILE A 319 0.84 -1.10 14.11
C ILE A 319 1.42 -2.04 13.06
N VAL A 320 2.21 -1.49 12.13
CA VAL A 320 3.09 -2.29 11.28
C VAL A 320 4.46 -2.37 11.94
N VAL A 321 5.04 -3.57 11.99
CA VAL A 321 6.39 -3.84 12.50
C VAL A 321 7.18 -4.55 11.41
N HIS A 322 8.19 -3.90 10.85
CA HIS A 322 9.01 -4.48 9.80
C HIS A 322 10.49 -4.45 10.15
N GLY A 323 11.06 -5.63 10.38
CA GLY A 323 12.48 -5.83 10.63
C GLY A 323 13.29 -6.08 9.36
N THR A 324 14.51 -5.56 9.35
CA THR A 324 15.58 -5.86 8.40
C THR A 324 16.86 -6.22 9.15
N PHE A 325 17.94 -6.51 8.42
CA PHE A 325 19.23 -6.88 9.01
C PHE A 325 19.85 -5.77 9.88
N GLU A 326 19.59 -4.51 9.55
CA GLU A 326 20.22 -3.35 10.21
C GLU A 326 19.37 -2.80 11.35
N SER A 327 18.06 -2.76 11.13
CA SER A 327 17.10 -2.12 12.01
C SER A 327 15.69 -2.64 11.75
N ALA A 328 14.79 -2.36 12.69
CA ALA A 328 13.37 -2.57 12.52
C ALA A 328 12.61 -1.25 12.72
N MET A 329 11.56 -1.08 11.92
CA MET A 329 10.69 0.09 11.95
C MET A 329 9.29 -0.33 12.37
N SER A 330 8.73 0.40 13.34
CA SER A 330 7.32 0.33 13.71
C SER A 330 6.63 1.64 13.35
N ILE A 331 5.43 1.56 12.78
CA ILE A 331 4.59 2.72 12.46
C ILE A 331 3.19 2.50 13.02
N LEU A 332 2.70 3.48 13.78
CA LEU A 332 1.33 3.53 14.30
C LEU A 332 0.46 4.30 13.31
N ILE A 333 -0.64 3.67 12.91
CA ILE A 333 -1.59 4.21 11.95
C ILE A 333 -3.00 4.18 12.53
N GLU A 334 -3.72 5.28 12.35
CA GLU A 334 -5.14 5.38 12.64
C GLU A 334 -5.94 5.47 11.33
N LYS A 335 -6.94 4.61 11.14
CA LYS A 335 -7.82 4.65 9.97
C LYS A 335 -8.84 5.76 10.14
N LEU A 336 -8.97 6.63 9.15
CA LEU A 336 -9.94 7.71 9.19
C LEU A 336 -11.33 7.29 8.66
N PRO A 337 -12.41 7.74 9.30
CA PRO A 337 -13.77 7.57 8.79
C PRO A 337 -13.99 8.35 7.49
N VAL A 338 -15.05 7.98 6.76
CA VAL A 338 -15.56 8.81 5.67
C VAL A 338 -16.02 10.15 6.26
N LYS A 339 -15.56 11.26 5.66
CA LYS A 339 -15.96 12.60 6.13
C LYS A 339 -17.47 12.77 6.00
N SER A 340 -18.08 13.43 6.99
CA SER A 340 -19.53 13.64 7.06
C SER A 340 -20.12 14.38 5.85
N ASN A 341 -19.33 15.22 5.17
CA ASN A 341 -19.76 15.90 3.94
C ASN A 341 -19.95 14.96 2.74
N PHE A 342 -19.45 13.72 2.82
CA PHE A 342 -19.70 12.68 1.82
C PHE A 342 -20.80 11.70 2.24
N ILE A 343 -21.57 12.02 3.28
CA ILE A 343 -22.71 11.24 3.76
C ILE A 343 -23.94 12.14 3.77
N THR A 344 -25.02 11.71 3.13
CA THR A 344 -26.27 12.48 3.12
C THR A 344 -27.00 12.40 4.47
N PRO A 345 -27.95 13.30 4.77
CA PRO A 345 -28.78 13.22 5.97
C PRO A 345 -29.54 11.90 6.12
N GLN A 346 -29.81 11.19 5.02
CA GLN A 346 -30.45 9.87 5.00
C GLN A 346 -29.44 8.72 5.20
N LYS A 347 -28.22 9.00 5.66
CA LYS A 347 -27.12 8.02 5.81
C LYS A 347 -26.80 7.26 4.51
N LYS A 348 -26.85 7.93 3.35
CA LYS A 348 -26.37 7.35 2.09
C LYS A 348 -24.99 7.94 1.75
N PRO A 349 -24.00 7.12 1.37
CA PRO A 349 -22.73 7.64 0.87
C PRO A 349 -22.90 8.35 -0.47
N VAL A 350 -22.17 9.44 -0.64
CA VAL A 350 -22.10 10.20 -1.89
C VAL A 350 -21.20 9.44 -2.88
N LEU A 351 -21.76 9.17 -4.06
CA LEU A 351 -21.07 8.64 -5.23
C LEU A 351 -20.88 9.78 -6.22
N THR A 352 -19.65 10.26 -6.38
CA THR A 352 -19.32 11.33 -7.31
C THR A 352 -18.84 10.76 -8.64
N LEU A 353 -19.55 11.07 -9.73
CA LEU A 353 -19.19 10.74 -11.11
C LEU A 353 -18.64 11.99 -11.81
N TYR A 354 -17.35 11.97 -12.14
CA TYR A 354 -16.75 13.00 -12.99
C TYR A 354 -17.00 12.65 -14.46
N THR A 355 -17.65 13.55 -15.18
CA THR A 355 -18.19 13.32 -16.53
C THR A 355 -17.98 14.53 -17.46
N LYS A 356 -18.35 14.39 -18.73
CA LYS A 356 -18.45 15.45 -19.74
C LYS A 356 -19.71 15.24 -20.59
N ASP A 357 -20.13 16.27 -21.33
CA ASP A 357 -21.25 16.16 -22.26
C ASP A 357 -20.76 16.36 -23.71
N PRO A 358 -21.00 15.40 -24.63
CA PRO A 358 -21.53 14.05 -24.42
C PRO A 358 -20.48 13.06 -23.88
N CYS A 359 -20.90 12.03 -23.12
CA CYS A 359 -20.03 10.96 -22.63
C CYS A 359 -20.70 9.56 -22.68
N PRO A 360 -20.55 8.83 -23.80
CA PRO A 360 -21.11 7.47 -23.93
C PRO A 360 -20.60 6.46 -22.90
N LEU A 361 -19.31 6.54 -22.52
CA LEU A 361 -18.73 5.67 -21.49
C LEU A 361 -19.34 5.92 -20.10
N CYS A 362 -19.74 7.17 -19.83
CA CYS A 362 -20.41 7.53 -18.59
C CYS A 362 -21.85 7.00 -18.58
N ASP A 363 -22.52 7.01 -19.73
CA ASP A 363 -23.86 6.45 -19.86
C ASP A 363 -23.86 4.93 -19.66
N GLU A 364 -22.87 4.23 -20.23
CA GLU A 364 -22.66 2.79 -19.99
C GLU A 364 -22.39 2.50 -18.50
N LEU A 365 -21.52 3.28 -17.87
CA LEU A 365 -21.23 3.14 -16.45
C LEU A 365 -22.48 3.36 -15.57
N LYS A 366 -23.35 4.30 -15.91
CA LYS A 366 -24.61 4.52 -15.17
C LYS A 366 -25.53 3.30 -15.23
N LEU A 367 -25.52 2.55 -16.34
CA LEU A 367 -26.24 1.27 -16.43
C LEU A 367 -25.64 0.21 -15.51
N GLU A 368 -24.31 0.13 -15.43
CA GLU A 368 -23.62 -0.77 -14.49
C GLU A 368 -23.87 -0.39 -13.02
N LEU A 369 -24.07 0.90 -12.74
CA LEU A 369 -24.38 1.42 -11.39
C LEU A 369 -25.85 1.26 -10.98
N ALA A 370 -26.76 0.93 -11.91
CA ALA A 370 -28.19 0.83 -11.66
C ALA A 370 -28.55 -0.07 -10.45
N PRO A 371 -27.87 -1.22 -10.19
CA PRO A 371 -28.15 -2.05 -9.01
C PRO A 371 -27.85 -1.37 -7.67
N TYR A 372 -27.04 -0.31 -7.65
CA TYR A 372 -26.54 0.34 -6.44
C TYR A 372 -27.18 1.70 -6.16
N ILE A 373 -27.96 2.25 -7.11
CA ILE A 373 -28.44 3.64 -7.04
C ILE A 373 -29.30 3.93 -5.80
N GLU A 374 -30.02 2.93 -5.29
CA GLU A 374 -30.82 3.06 -4.08
C GLU A 374 -29.97 3.14 -2.81
N ARG A 375 -28.74 2.63 -2.83
CA ARG A 375 -27.82 2.59 -1.69
C ARG A 375 -26.94 3.83 -1.60
N VAL A 376 -26.82 4.60 -2.67
CA VAL A 376 -25.92 5.76 -2.76
C VAL A 376 -26.67 7.03 -3.12
N HIS A 377 -26.00 8.18 -3.02
CA HIS A 377 -26.44 9.42 -3.62
C HIS A 377 -25.50 9.78 -4.78
N LEU A 378 -25.97 9.67 -6.02
CA LEU A 378 -25.17 9.99 -7.21
C LEU A 378 -25.11 11.50 -7.43
N GLU A 379 -23.90 12.05 -7.42
CA GLU A 379 -23.59 13.43 -7.80
C GLU A 379 -22.75 13.45 -9.07
N GLU A 380 -23.16 14.22 -10.07
CA GLU A 380 -22.41 14.37 -11.32
C GLU A 380 -21.61 15.67 -11.31
N VAL A 381 -20.31 15.56 -11.60
CA VAL A 381 -19.40 16.71 -11.73
C VAL A 381 -18.92 16.78 -13.17
N TYR A 382 -19.40 17.80 -13.88
CA TYR A 382 -19.00 18.06 -15.26
C TYR A 382 -17.64 18.73 -15.30
N LEU A 383 -16.68 18.11 -16.01
CA LEU A 383 -15.32 18.62 -16.11
C LEU A 383 -15.27 19.83 -17.04
N THR A 384 -15.11 21.02 -16.46
CA THR A 384 -14.85 22.27 -17.19
C THR A 384 -13.36 22.62 -17.16
N PRO A 385 -12.81 23.29 -18.20
CA PRO A 385 -11.38 23.62 -18.29
C PRO A 385 -10.80 24.37 -17.09
N GLU A 386 -11.62 25.13 -16.38
CA GLU A 386 -11.24 25.92 -15.21
C GLU A 386 -11.18 25.10 -13.92
N SER A 387 -11.77 23.89 -13.91
CA SER A 387 -11.85 23.06 -12.72
C SER A 387 -10.51 22.34 -12.43
N TYR A 388 -10.18 22.20 -11.16
CA TYR A 388 -9.05 21.37 -10.70
C TYR A 388 -9.14 19.94 -11.27
N TRP A 389 -10.34 19.37 -11.27
CA TRP A 389 -10.62 18.02 -11.75
C TRP A 389 -10.38 17.82 -13.24
N TYR A 390 -10.51 18.87 -14.06
CA TYR A 390 -10.26 18.76 -15.50
C TYR A 390 -8.80 18.47 -15.79
N LYS A 391 -7.86 19.06 -15.04
CA LYS A 391 -6.43 18.76 -15.20
C LYS A 391 -6.13 17.29 -14.91
N LEU A 392 -6.77 16.74 -13.88
CA LEU A 392 -6.60 15.36 -13.44
C LEU A 392 -7.26 14.35 -14.41
N TYR A 393 -8.52 14.57 -14.79
CA TYR A 393 -9.36 13.50 -15.32
C TYR A 393 -9.88 13.70 -16.74
N ARG A 394 -9.54 14.79 -17.43
CA ARG A 394 -10.05 15.07 -18.80
C ARG A 394 -9.88 13.93 -19.81
N TYR A 395 -8.89 13.05 -19.62
CA TYR A 395 -8.60 11.91 -20.50
C TYR A 395 -8.95 10.54 -19.88
N GLU A 396 -9.48 10.51 -18.66
CA GLU A 396 -9.65 9.28 -17.87
C GLU A 396 -11.10 9.05 -17.44
N ILE A 397 -12.02 9.78 -18.06
CA ILE A 397 -13.47 9.69 -17.85
C ILE A 397 -13.97 8.32 -18.37
N PRO A 398 -14.86 7.63 -17.63
CA PRO A 398 -15.49 8.06 -16.37
C PRO A 398 -14.60 7.83 -15.15
N VAL A 399 -14.69 8.74 -14.18
CA VAL A 399 -14.01 8.60 -12.87
C VAL A 399 -15.04 8.61 -11.75
N LEU A 400 -14.95 7.63 -10.85
CA LEU A 400 -15.85 7.45 -9.72
C LEU A 400 -15.13 7.60 -8.38
N PHE A 401 -15.78 8.32 -7.48
CA PHE A 401 -15.42 8.40 -6.07
C PHE A 401 -16.62 8.00 -5.21
N LEU A 402 -16.40 7.17 -4.18
CA LEU A 402 -17.41 6.81 -3.19
C LEU A 402 -16.94 7.27 -1.82
N GLY A 403 -17.73 8.10 -1.13
CA GLY A 403 -17.32 8.63 0.17
C GLY A 403 -16.07 9.53 0.11
N GLY A 404 -15.79 10.13 -1.06
CA GLY A 404 -14.55 10.87 -1.30
C GLY A 404 -13.29 10.00 -1.45
N ARG A 405 -13.45 8.68 -1.60
CA ARG A 405 -12.37 7.72 -1.92
C ARG A 405 -12.48 7.26 -3.37
N PHE A 406 -11.36 7.10 -4.05
CA PHE A 406 -11.31 6.67 -5.45
C PHE A 406 -11.83 5.23 -5.61
N VAL A 407 -12.71 5.01 -6.60
CA VAL A 407 -13.22 3.69 -6.98
C VAL A 407 -12.57 3.22 -8.28
N CYS A 408 -12.74 3.98 -9.35
CA CYS A 408 -12.23 3.59 -10.66
C CYS A 408 -12.08 4.78 -11.62
N ARG A 409 -11.33 4.51 -12.69
CA ARG A 409 -11.23 5.34 -13.90
C ARG A 409 -11.38 4.43 -15.13
N ASN A 410 -12.03 4.88 -16.19
CA ASN A 410 -12.26 4.17 -17.46
C ASN A 410 -13.05 2.84 -17.39
N LYS A 411 -12.80 2.00 -16.38
CA LYS A 411 -13.38 0.66 -16.23
C LYS A 411 -13.84 0.45 -14.79
N PHE A 412 -15.10 0.07 -14.64
CA PHE A 412 -15.70 -0.27 -13.36
C PHE A 412 -15.42 -1.73 -12.97
N ASP A 413 -15.11 -1.97 -11.70
CA ASP A 413 -15.11 -3.31 -11.10
C ASP A 413 -16.15 -3.32 -9.99
N SER A 414 -17.27 -3.98 -10.26
CA SER A 414 -18.40 -4.08 -9.34
C SER A 414 -18.04 -4.77 -8.02
N ARG A 415 -17.00 -5.62 -7.99
CA ARG A 415 -16.55 -6.29 -6.76
C ARG A 415 -15.83 -5.32 -5.83
N VAL A 416 -14.98 -4.46 -6.39
CA VAL A 416 -14.30 -3.38 -5.63
C VAL A 416 -15.34 -2.42 -5.08
N PHE A 417 -16.25 -1.97 -5.93
CA PHE A 417 -17.29 -1.03 -5.54
C PHE A 417 -18.20 -1.57 -4.45
N GLU A 418 -18.69 -2.81 -4.61
CA GLU A 418 -19.55 -3.46 -3.63
C GLU A 418 -18.87 -3.63 -2.27
N LYS A 419 -17.58 -3.98 -2.25
CA LYS A 419 -16.80 -4.07 -1.01
C LYS A 419 -16.70 -2.69 -0.33
N MET A 420 -16.25 -1.67 -1.07
CA MET A 420 -16.12 -0.32 -0.53
C MET A 420 -17.46 0.22 -0.01
N LEU A 421 -18.55 -0.06 -0.72
CA LEU A 421 -19.89 0.36 -0.30
C LEU A 421 -20.31 -0.31 1.00
N ARG A 422 -20.09 -1.63 1.15
CA ARG A 422 -20.37 -2.33 2.42
C ARG A 422 -19.54 -1.81 3.57
N ASP A 423 -18.25 -1.54 3.36
CA ASP A 423 -17.38 -1.02 4.42
C ASP A 423 -17.87 0.35 4.93
N ILE A 424 -18.40 1.19 4.04
CA ILE A 424 -19.00 2.48 4.41
C ILE A 424 -20.38 2.27 5.05
N GLU A 425 -21.20 1.35 4.57
CA GLU A 425 -22.50 1.04 5.19
C GLU A 425 -22.32 0.50 6.62
N ASP A 426 -21.32 -0.35 6.85
CA ASP A 426 -20.95 -0.87 8.17
C ASP A 426 -20.42 0.25 9.10
N GLU A 427 -19.80 1.30 8.54
CA GLU A 427 -19.38 2.49 9.30
C GLU A 427 -20.57 3.36 9.75
N LEU A 428 -21.68 3.33 8.99
CA LEU A 428 -22.86 4.17 9.24
C LEU A 428 -23.89 3.55 10.18
N GLN A 429 -23.76 2.26 10.48
CA GLN A 429 -24.57 1.51 11.44
C GLN A 429 -24.13 1.82 12.88
#